data_AF-A0A6B9FWA9-F1
#
_entry.id   AF-A0A6B9FWA9-F1
#
_cell.length_a   1.000
_cell.length_b   1.000
_cell.length_c   1.000
_cell.angle_alpha   90.00
_cell.angle_beta   90.00
_cell.angle_gamma   90.00
#
_symmetry.space_group_name_H-M   'P 1'
#
loop_
_entity.id
_entity.type
_entity.pdbx_description
1 polymer ?
#
loop_
_entity_poly.entity_id
_entity_poly.type
_entity_poly.pdbx_seq_one_letter_code
_entity_poly.pdbx_strand_id
1 'polypeptide(L)' 'MDTRQPTIIEAIAEGAHARAIGLPKDSCPYDADMPERKAWLEGYDGTPTEDAFDRPIGDT' A
#
# COMPACT_ATOMS: atom_id res chain seq x y z
N MET A 1 0.51 -12.78 -20.34
CA MET A 1 0.36 -11.49 -19.67
C MET A 1 -0.55 -11.76 -18.49
N ASP A 2 0.06 -12.11 -17.37
CA ASP A 2 -0.62 -12.52 -16.15
C ASP A 2 -1.38 -11.32 -15.57
N THR A 3 -2.64 -11.14 -15.97
CA THR A 3 -3.54 -10.13 -15.45
C THR A 3 -4.03 -10.54 -14.06
N ARG A 4 -3.09 -10.72 -13.12
CA ARG A 4 -3.44 -10.76 -11.70
C ARG A 4 -3.50 -9.32 -11.25
N GLN A 5 -4.71 -8.80 -11.16
CA GLN A 5 -4.96 -7.51 -10.56
C GLN A 5 -4.40 -7.56 -9.13
N PRO A 6 -3.43 -6.70 -8.79
CA PRO A 6 -2.79 -6.74 -7.49
C PRO A 6 -3.83 -6.43 -6.42
N THR A 7 -3.81 -7.21 -5.35
CA THR A 7 -4.66 -7.01 -4.19
C THR A 7 -4.32 -5.69 -3.49
N ILE A 8 -5.26 -5.14 -2.71
CA ILE A 8 -5.06 -3.92 -1.92
C ILE A 8 -3.78 -3.99 -1.05
N ILE A 9 -3.47 -5.16 -0.49
CA ILE A 9 -2.27 -5.39 0.32
C ILE A 9 -1.00 -5.32 -0.52
N GLU A 10 -1.01 -5.86 -1.74
CA GLU A 10 0.12 -5.75 -2.67
C GLU A 10 0.33 -4.30 -3.11
N ALA A 11 -0.75 -3.56 -3.37
CA ALA A 11 -0.66 -2.13 -3.69
C ALA A 11 -0.04 -1.32 -2.55
N ILE A 12 -0.43 -1.57 -1.29
CA ILE A 12 0.19 -0.96 -0.09
C ILE A 12 1.70 -1.29 -0.03
N ALA A 13 2.07 -2.56 -0.16
CA ALA A 13 3.46 -2.98 -0.10
C ALA A 13 4.29 -2.35 -1.23
N GLU A 14 3.72 -2.23 -2.42
CA GLU A 14 4.35 -1.61 -3.58
C GLU A 14 4.55 -0.11 -3.39
N GLY A 15 3.59 0.60 -2.78
CA GLY A 15 3.74 2.01 -2.43
C GLY A 15 4.84 2.26 -1.41
N ALA A 16 4.91 1.43 -0.38
CA ALA A 16 5.98 1.48 0.61
C ALA A 16 7.35 1.20 -0.03
N HIS A 17 7.43 0.22 -0.93
CA HIS A 17 8.65 -0.09 -1.65
C HIS A 17 9.07 1.06 -2.57
N ALA A 18 8.12 1.68 -3.30
CA ALA A 18 8.38 2.82 -4.16
C ALA A 18 9.03 3.98 -3.37
N ARG A 19 8.51 4.30 -2.18
CA ARG A 19 9.14 5.27 -1.28
C ARG A 19 10.55 4.83 -0.87
N ALA A 20 10.74 3.56 -0.51
CA ALA A 20 12.03 3.04 -0.05
C ALA A 20 13.12 3.15 -1.12
N ILE A 21 12.76 3.00 -2.40
CA ILE A 21 13.70 3.16 -3.54
C ILE A 21 13.76 4.58 -4.09
N GLY A 22 13.01 5.53 -3.51
CA GLY A 22 13.00 6.94 -3.92
C GLY A 22 12.21 7.24 -5.19
N LEU A 23 11.28 6.36 -5.60
CA LEU A 23 10.30 6.69 -6.63
C LEU A 23 9.33 7.75 -6.11
N PRO A 24 8.86 8.69 -6.95
CA PRO A 24 7.86 9.68 -6.56
C PRO A 24 6.44 9.10 -6.50
N LYS A 25 5.53 9.79 -5.78
CA LYS A 25 4.10 9.41 -5.70
C LYS A 25 3.41 9.37 -7.06
N ASP A 26 3.85 10.20 -8.02
CA ASP A 26 3.31 10.24 -9.38
C ASP A 26 3.71 9.03 -10.24
N SER A 27 4.64 8.19 -9.77
CA SER A 27 4.95 6.90 -10.42
C SER A 27 3.94 5.80 -10.08
N CYS A 28 2.87 6.11 -9.36
CA CYS A 28 1.78 5.19 -9.08
C CYS A 28 1.17 4.67 -10.39
N PRO A 29 1.17 3.34 -10.63
CA PRO A 29 0.67 2.76 -11.89
C PRO A 29 -0.87 2.65 -11.94
N TYR A 30 -1.55 2.95 -10.83
CA TYR A 30 -3.00 2.80 -10.69
C TYR A 30 -3.75 4.08 -11.07
N ASP A 31 -4.88 3.91 -11.77
CA ASP A 31 -5.76 5.00 -12.15
C ASP A 31 -6.42 5.67 -10.92
N ALA A 32 -6.85 6.92 -11.10
CA ALA A 32 -7.35 7.79 -10.02
C ALA A 32 -8.59 7.24 -9.30
N ASP A 33 -9.39 6.44 -9.98
CA ASP A 33 -10.64 5.83 -9.53
C ASP A 33 -10.44 4.43 -8.93
N MET A 34 -9.25 3.84 -9.06
CA MET A 34 -8.97 2.50 -8.54
C MET A 34 -8.70 2.53 -7.03
N PRO A 35 -9.33 1.64 -6.24
CA PRO A 35 -9.02 1.54 -4.81
C PRO A 35 -7.57 1.16 -4.54
N GLU A 36 -6.91 0.46 -5.48
CA GLU A 36 -5.49 0.12 -5.45
C GLU A 36 -4.60 1.38 -5.43
N ARG A 37 -5.00 2.48 -6.09
CA ARG A 37 -4.25 3.75 -6.03
C ARG A 37 -4.23 4.31 -4.62
N LYS A 38 -5.40 4.30 -3.95
CA LYS A 38 -5.50 4.77 -2.56
C LYS A 38 -4.61 3.93 -1.66
N ALA A 39 -4.70 2.62 -1.79
CA ALA A 39 -3.89 1.65 -1.06
C ALA A 39 -2.38 1.85 -1.27
N TRP A 40 -1.96 2.06 -2.52
CA TRP A 40 -0.57 2.38 -2.86
C TRP A 40 -0.11 3.69 -2.24
N LEU A 41 -0.95 4.73 -2.29
CA LEU A 41 -0.63 6.02 -1.67
C LEU A 41 -0.54 5.90 -0.14
N GLU A 42 -1.38 5.09 0.50
CA GLU A 42 -1.32 4.81 1.94
C GLU A 42 0.02 4.13 2.32
N GLY A 43 0.42 3.11 1.56
CA GLY A 43 1.71 2.45 1.73
C GLY A 43 2.89 3.38 1.50
N TYR A 44 2.83 4.23 0.47
CA TYR A 44 3.85 5.23 0.18
C TYR A 44 3.97 6.27 1.29
N ASP A 45 2.85 6.83 1.76
CA ASP A 45 2.84 7.84 2.82
C ASP A 45 3.34 7.26 4.15
N GLY A 46 3.31 5.93 4.28
CA GLY A 46 3.63 5.24 5.52
C GLY A 46 2.56 5.49 6.58
N THR A 47 1.36 5.88 6.16
CA THR A 47 0.19 5.92 7.04
C THR A 47 -0.15 4.47 7.38
N PRO A 48 0.05 4.04 8.63
CA PRO A 48 -0.48 2.75 9.04
C PRO A 48 -1.99 2.85 8.88
N THR A 49 -2.57 2.06 7.98
CA THR A 49 -4.01 1.80 8.02
C THR A 49 -4.29 1.32 9.45
N GLU A 50 -5.12 2.06 10.20
CA GLU A 50 -5.39 1.81 11.61
C GLU A 50 -5.94 0.38 11.87
N ASP A 51 -6.34 -0.35 10.83
CA ASP A 51 -6.68 -1.78 10.83
C ASP A 51 -5.50 -2.76 11.00
N ALA A 52 -4.24 -2.31 10.95
CA ALA A 52 -3.08 -3.19 11.04
C ALA A 52 -2.56 -3.43 12.47
N PHE A 53 -3.12 -2.79 13.50
CA PHE A 53 -2.65 -2.98 14.88
C PHE A 53 -3.73 -2.88 15.95
N ASP A 54 -4.82 -3.65 15.81
CA ASP A 54 -5.57 -4.11 16.99
C ASP A 54 -5.47 -5.62 17.12
N ARG A 55 -4.29 -6.08 17.54
CA ARG A 55 -4.24 -7.22 18.44
C ARG A 55 -3.39 -6.81 19.64
N PRO A 56 -3.95 -6.76 20.85
CA PRO A 56 -3.12 -6.61 22.03
C PRO A 56 -2.16 -7.80 22.04
N ILE A 57 -0.86 -7.50 22.07
CA ILE A 57 0.13 -8.45 22.54
C ILE A 57 -0.22 -8.65 24.02
N GLY A 58 -1.08 -9.64 24.26
CA GLY A 58 -1.47 -10.09 25.57
C GLY A 58 -0.24 -10.67 26.26
N ASP A 59 0.23 -9.92 27.24
CA ASP A 59 1.11 -10.33 28.31
C ASP A 59 0.65 -11.67 28.92
N THR A 60 1.52 -12.69 28.91
CA THR A 60 1.54 -13.84 29.84
C THR A 60 2.90 -14.52 29.76
#